data_AF-A0A4U9VRP0-F1
#
_entry.id   AF-A0A4U9VRP0-F1
#
_cell.length_a   1.000
_cell.length_b   1.000
_cell.length_c   1.000
_cell.angle_alpha   90.00
_cell.angle_beta   90.00
_cell.angle_gamma   90.00
#
_symmetry.space_group_name_H-M   'P 1'
#
loop_
_entity.id
_entity.type
_entity.pdbx_description
1 polymer ?
#
loop_
_entity_poly.entity_id
_entity_poly.type
_entity_poly.pdbx_seq_one_letter_code
_entity_poly.pdbx_strand_id
1 'polypeptide(L)' 'MLAGRAASSLQRFLELVDSLAHETAEMPLHVQTDRVIRDSGLFIMYEQEKGEKGQARIENLEELVTATRQYS' A
#
# COMPACT_ATOMS: atom_id res chain seq x y z
N MET A 1 10.50 7.35 27.69
CA MET A 1 10.67 6.18 26.78
C MET A 1 9.59 6.05 25.71
N LEU A 2 8.32 6.43 25.96
CA LEU A 2 7.25 6.40 24.92
C LEU A 2 7.48 7.38 23.76
N ALA A 3 7.96 8.60 24.06
CA ALA A 3 8.25 9.61 23.04
C ALA A 3 9.27 9.13 21.99
N GLY A 4 10.34 8.44 22.40
CA GLY A 4 11.36 7.93 21.48
C GLY A 4 10.85 6.79 20.59
N ARG A 5 9.99 5.90 21.10
CA ARG A 5 9.38 4.83 20.29
C ARG A 5 8.40 5.40 19.27
N ALA A 6 7.52 6.31 19.69
CA ALA A 6 6.56 6.97 18.80
C ALA A 6 7.27 7.75 17.68
N ALA A 7 8.33 8.52 18.01
CA ALA A 7 9.16 9.19 17.03
C ALA A 7 9.78 8.22 16.02
N SER A 8 10.31 7.09 16.49
CA SER A 8 10.90 6.07 15.61
C SER A 8 9.88 5.42 14.66
N SER A 9 8.64 5.22 15.10
CA SER A 9 7.59 4.64 14.27
C SER A 9 7.12 5.62 13.20
N LEU A 10 7.00 6.90 13.54
CA LEU A 10 6.66 7.93 12.57
C LEU A 10 7.77 8.10 11.53
N GLN A 11 9.03 8.09 11.96
CA GLN A 11 10.19 8.18 11.06
C GLN A 11 10.19 7.04 10.02
N ARG A 12 10.01 5.79 10.46
CA ARG A 12 9.91 4.63 9.56
C ARG A 12 8.72 4.72 8.59
N PHE A 13 7.59 5.28 9.05
CA PHE A 13 6.44 5.48 8.19
C PHE A 13 6.73 6.51 7.08
N LEU A 14 7.39 7.62 7.41
CA LEU A 14 7.81 8.62 6.42
C LEU A 14 8.82 8.02 5.42
N GLU A 15 9.82 7.27 5.91
CA GLU A 15 10.78 6.57 5.07
C GLU A 15 10.10 5.59 4.10
N LEU A 16 9.09 4.86 4.55
CA LEU A 16 8.30 3.98 3.69
C LEU A 16 7.58 4.78 2.59
N VAL A 17 6.94 5.89 2.93
CA VAL A 17 6.22 6.74 1.95
C VAL A 17 7.20 7.29 0.90
N ASP A 18 8.35 7.78 1.34
CA ASP A 18 9.38 8.32 0.44
C ASP A 18 9.97 7.23 -0.47
N SER A 19 10.22 6.02 0.06
CA SER A 19 10.71 4.88 -0.72
C SER A 19 9.71 4.46 -1.78
N LEU A 20 8.43 4.31 -1.41
CA LEU A 20 7.37 3.93 -2.33
C LEU A 20 7.20 4.97 -3.45
N ALA A 21 7.23 6.26 -3.12
CA ALA A 21 7.15 7.34 -4.10
C ALA A 21 8.34 7.31 -5.07
N HIS A 22 9.56 7.14 -4.54
CA HIS A 22 10.77 7.09 -5.36
C HIS A 22 10.81 5.88 -6.28
N GLU A 23 10.53 4.69 -5.74
CA GLU A 23 10.61 3.42 -6.47
C GLU A 23 9.57 3.30 -7.58
N THR A 24 8.44 4.00 -7.46
CA THR A 24 7.33 3.90 -8.41
C THR A 24 7.23 5.06 -9.39
N ALA A 25 8.03 6.12 -9.24
CA ALA A 25 7.91 7.37 -10.00
C ALA A 25 7.89 7.18 -11.53
N GLU A 26 8.70 6.26 -12.06
CA GLU A 26 8.84 6.03 -13.51
C GLU A 26 7.98 4.86 -14.02
N MET A 27 7.09 4.32 -13.19
CA MET A 27 6.24 3.18 -13.55
C MET A 27 4.88 3.65 -14.09
N PRO A 28 4.22 2.89 -14.97
CA PRO A 28 2.83 3.15 -15.34
C PRO A 28 1.89 3.16 -14.12
N LEU A 29 0.82 3.96 -14.13
CA LEU A 29 -0.07 4.16 -12.98
C LEU A 29 -0.57 2.86 -12.36
N HIS A 30 -0.95 1.88 -13.17
CA HIS A 30 -1.43 0.59 -12.68
C HIS A 30 -0.33 -0.22 -11.97
N VAL A 31 0.92 -0.07 -12.39
CA VAL A 31 2.09 -0.67 -11.73
C VAL A 31 2.41 0.07 -10.43
N GLN A 32 2.35 1.41 -10.42
CA GLN A 32 2.49 2.20 -9.19
C GLN A 32 1.45 1.75 -8.16
N THR A 33 0.19 1.64 -8.59
CA THR A 33 -0.95 1.28 -7.74
C THR A 33 -0.79 -0.12 -7.14
N ASP A 34 -0.51 -1.14 -7.96
CA ASP A 34 -0.29 -2.52 -7.47
C ASP A 34 0.88 -2.58 -6.49
N ARG A 35 2.00 -1.90 -6.82
CA ARG A 35 3.19 -1.93 -6.00
C ARG A 35 2.99 -1.24 -4.65
N VAL A 36 2.38 -0.06 -4.62
CA VAL A 36 2.06 0.65 -3.36
C VAL A 36 1.12 -0.19 -2.48
N ILE A 37 0.13 -0.86 -3.06
CA ILE A 37 -0.79 -1.73 -2.31
C ILE A 37 -0.07 -2.92 -1.65
N ARG A 38 0.89 -3.52 -2.36
CA ARG A 38 1.66 -4.68 -1.85
C ARG A 38 2.73 -4.25 -0.85
N ASP A 39 3.57 -3.30 -1.23
CA ASP A 39 4.81 -2.95 -0.52
C ASP A 39 4.53 -2.09 0.73
N SER A 40 3.38 -1.41 0.80
CA SER A 40 2.92 -0.76 2.04
C SER A 40 2.46 -1.76 3.12
N GLY A 41 2.24 -3.03 2.75
CA GLY A 41 1.65 -4.05 3.60
C GLY A 41 0.12 -4.00 3.70
N LEU A 42 -0.55 -3.09 2.97
CA LEU A 42 -2.01 -2.96 2.97
C LEU A 42 -2.70 -4.25 2.52
N PHE A 43 -2.22 -4.87 1.44
CA PHE A 43 -2.75 -6.14 0.95
C PHE A 43 -2.66 -7.23 2.01
N ILE A 44 -1.48 -7.41 2.60
CA ILE A 44 -1.24 -8.43 3.65
C ILE A 44 -2.13 -8.18 4.88
N MET A 45 -2.32 -6.90 5.26
CA MET A 45 -3.19 -6.55 6.37
C MET A 45 -4.64 -7.01 6.16
N TYR A 46 -5.18 -6.84 4.94
CA TYR A 46 -6.52 -7.30 4.60
C TYR A 46 -6.60 -8.82 4.37
N GLU A 47 -5.55 -9.43 3.82
CA GLU A 47 -5.46 -10.89 3.69
C GLU A 47 -5.52 -11.60 5.05
N GLN A 48 -4.94 -10.98 6.09
CA GLN A 48 -4.99 -11.49 7.47
C GLN A 48 -6.32 -11.19 8.18
N GLU A 49 -7.16 -10.30 7.65
CA GLU A 49 -8.48 -9.97 8.20
C GLU A 49 -9.45 -11.14 7.94
N LYS A 50 -9.84 -11.87 9.00
CA LYS A 50 -10.74 -13.02 8.87
C LYS A 50 -12.16 -12.60 8.51
N GLY A 51 -12.72 -13.22 7.46
CA GLY A 51 -14.13 -13.12 7.08
C GLY A 51 -14.35 -12.39 5.76
N GLU A 52 -15.62 -12.29 5.36
CA GLU A 52 -16.03 -11.74 4.04
C GLU A 52 -15.58 -10.29 3.83
N LYS A 53 -15.39 -9.52 4.91
CA LYS A 53 -14.92 -8.14 4.82
C LYS A 53 -13.49 -8.04 4.30
N GLY A 54 -12.57 -8.89 4.76
CA GLY A 54 -11.18 -8.90 4.30
C GLY A 54 -11.13 -9.23 2.81
N GLN A 55 -11.87 -10.26 2.41
CA GLN A 55 -11.98 -10.68 1.01
C GLN A 55 -12.54 -9.56 0.10
N ALA A 56 -13.63 -8.93 0.50
CA ALA A 56 -14.20 -7.81 -0.27
C ALA A 56 -13.24 -6.61 -0.40
N ARG A 57 -12.40 -6.36 0.62
CA ARG A 57 -11.38 -5.31 0.52
C ARG A 57 -10.26 -5.68 -0.47
N ILE A 58 -9.84 -6.94 -0.50
CA ILE A 58 -8.86 -7.43 -1.48
C ILE A 58 -9.41 -7.29 -2.90
N GLU A 59 -10.66 -7.72 -3.13
CA GLU A 59 -11.33 -7.58 -4.43
C GLU A 59 -11.40 -6.11 -4.88
N ASN A 60 -11.78 -5.20 -3.98
CA ASN A 60 -11.79 -3.76 -4.26
C ASN A 60 -10.39 -3.22 -4.65
N LEU A 61 -9.31 -3.74 -4.05
CA LEU A 61 -7.95 -3.34 -4.39
C LEU A 61 -7.52 -3.87 -5.77
N GLU A 62 -7.89 -5.09 -6.11
CA GLU A 62 -7.64 -5.67 -7.44
C GLU A 62 -8.43 -4.96 -8.55
N GLU A 63 -9.68 -4.59 -8.26
CA GLU A 63 -10.50 -3.75 -9.13
C GLU A 63 -9.89 -2.36 -9.32
N LEU A 64 -9.37 -1.74 -8.27
CA LEU A 64 -8.68 -0.45 -8.35
C LEU A 64 -7.45 -0.53 -9.27
N VAL A 65 -6.61 -1.57 -9.13
CA VAL A 65 -5.47 -1.79 -10.03
C VAL A 65 -5.92 -2.00 -11.48
N THR A 66 -7.04 -2.68 -11.68
CA THR A 66 -7.61 -2.90 -13.01
C THR A 66 -8.13 -1.59 -13.63
N ALA A 67 -8.82 -0.77 -12.84
CA ALA A 67 -9.37 0.51 -13.28
C ALA A 67 -8.26 1.50 -13.68
N THR A 68 -7.14 1.51 -12.94
CA THR A 68 -6.01 2.41 -13.24
C THR A 68 -5.29 2.09 -14.56
N ARG A 69 -5.44 0.87 -15.11
CA ARG A 69 -4.91 0.51 -16.44
C ARG A 69 -5.51 1.36 -17.57
N GLN A 70 -6.68 1.96 -17.35
CA GLN A 70 -7.36 2.79 -18.35
C GLN A 70 -6.79 4.22 -18.43
N TYR A 71 -5.94 4.61 -17.48
CA TYR A 71 -5.41 5.98 -17.35
C TYR A 71 -3.88 6.04 -17.55
N SER A 72 -3.28 4.95 -18.05
CA SER A 72 -1.83 4.79 -18.28
C SER A 72 -1.51 4.54 -19.75
#